data_AF-A0A6B2SCJ4-F1
#
_entry.id   AF-A0A6B2SCJ4-F1
#
_cell.length_a   1.000
_cell.length_b   1.000
_cell.length_c   1.000
_cell.angle_alpha   90.00
_cell.angle_beta   90.00
_cell.angle_gamma   90.00
#
_symmetry.space_group_name_H-M   'P 1'
#
loop_
_entity.id
_entity.type
_entity.pdbx_description
1 polymer ?
#
loop_
_entity_poly.entity_id
_entity_poly.type
_entity_poly.pdbx_seq_one_letter_code
_entity_poly.pdbx_strand_id
1 'polypeptide(L)'
;RGEFAAAAEDYEAAVEYATRLDAQNQVALLKARLGSILTDSPERRDLFERGEALLREVLDNPGRHRTGDAVPAARLFLALALGRSRRLDEARDQLRLLRLEFSGIGYAVFDSSVLGITAWLDALDGRHAESLTGACEAFAKALDPLSRIVAPHMVAVHLAIVAMALASDDDGGRAHDAARLLAVADGELPAGHFANTMEREIREGAEERCRAALGDGPYEAAYAKGGGLSLEEAAALCAAWAQTPR
;
A
#
# COMPACT_ATOMS: atom_id res chain seq x y z
N ARG A 1 2.69 -17.16 3.64
CA ARG A 1 3.91 -18.00 3.63
C ARG A 1 5.00 -17.50 2.68
N GLY A 2 4.80 -16.43 1.88
CA GLY A 2 5.91 -15.83 1.11
C GLY A 2 6.46 -16.68 -0.04
N GLU A 3 5.81 -17.79 -0.37
CA GLU A 3 6.22 -18.71 -1.44
C GLU A 3 5.79 -18.17 -2.82
N PHE A 4 6.35 -17.01 -3.22
CA PHE A 4 5.90 -16.28 -4.40
C PHE A 4 6.04 -17.07 -5.71
N ALA A 5 7.08 -17.87 -5.86
CA ALA A 5 7.27 -18.71 -7.04
C ALA A 5 6.19 -19.79 -7.15
N ALA A 6 5.93 -20.54 -6.07
CA ALA A 6 4.88 -21.54 -6.05
C ALA A 6 3.49 -20.90 -6.25
N ALA A 7 3.24 -19.74 -5.64
CA ALA A 7 2.00 -18.99 -5.86
C ALA A 7 1.85 -18.58 -7.33
N ALA A 8 2.91 -18.13 -8.00
CA ALA A 8 2.87 -17.78 -9.41
C ALA A 8 2.49 -19.00 -10.27
N GLU A 9 3.09 -20.17 -10.02
CA GLU A 9 2.76 -21.42 -10.70
C GLU A 9 1.27 -21.81 -10.50
N ASP A 10 0.77 -21.70 -9.27
CA ASP A 10 -0.65 -21.97 -8.96
C ASP A 10 -1.59 -21.03 -9.71
N TYR A 11 -1.28 -19.73 -9.76
CA TYR A 11 -2.08 -18.76 -10.51
C TYR A 11 -2.01 -18.99 -12.03
N GLU A 12 -0.85 -19.38 -12.56
CA GLU A 12 -0.71 -19.75 -13.98
C GLU A 12 -1.60 -20.94 -14.34
N ALA A 13 -1.56 -22.01 -13.53
CA ALA A 13 -2.44 -23.16 -13.71
C ALA A 13 -3.93 -22.77 -13.59
N ALA A 14 -4.28 -21.93 -12.62
CA ALA A 14 -5.65 -21.46 -12.44
C ALA A 14 -6.15 -20.62 -13.63
N VAL A 15 -5.30 -19.76 -14.22
CA VAL A 15 -5.62 -19.01 -15.44
C VAL A 15 -5.90 -19.98 -16.60
N GLU A 16 -5.10 -21.02 -16.77
CA GLU A 16 -5.32 -22.03 -17.81
C GLU A 16 -6.68 -22.73 -17.64
N TYR A 17 -6.99 -23.19 -16.43
CA TYR A 17 -8.26 -23.84 -16.14
C TYR A 17 -9.46 -22.91 -16.36
N ALA A 18 -9.40 -21.66 -15.88
CA ALA A 18 -10.47 -20.69 -16.08
C ALA A 18 -10.68 -20.34 -17.56
N THR A 19 -9.61 -20.30 -18.34
CA THR A 19 -9.67 -20.06 -19.80
C THR A 19 -10.39 -21.21 -20.50
N ARG A 20 -10.12 -22.46 -20.13
CA ARG A 20 -10.80 -23.64 -20.69
C ARG A 20 -12.29 -23.68 -20.36
N LEU A 21 -12.70 -23.03 -19.27
CA LEU A 21 -14.10 -22.91 -18.85
C LEU A 21 -14.81 -21.68 -19.42
N ASP A 22 -14.15 -20.90 -20.27
CA ASP A 22 -14.63 -19.61 -20.81
C ASP A 22 -15.06 -18.61 -19.71
N ALA A 23 -14.43 -18.70 -18.54
CA ALA A 23 -14.74 -17.86 -17.38
C ALA A 23 -13.97 -16.53 -17.43
N GLN A 24 -14.27 -15.69 -18.43
CA GLN A 24 -13.50 -14.47 -18.75
C GLN A 24 -13.28 -13.52 -17.56
N ASN A 25 -14.26 -13.36 -16.67
CA ASN A 25 -14.11 -12.54 -15.47
C ASN A 25 -13.08 -13.11 -14.49
N GLN A 26 -13.09 -14.44 -14.30
CA GLN A 26 -12.13 -15.12 -13.43
C GLN A 26 -10.73 -15.11 -14.03
N VAL A 27 -10.61 -15.28 -15.35
CA VAL A 27 -9.33 -15.13 -16.06
C VAL A 27 -8.72 -13.75 -15.79
N ALA A 28 -9.49 -12.67 -15.96
CA ALA A 28 -9.01 -11.32 -15.73
C ALA A 28 -8.57 -11.08 -14.27
N LEU A 29 -9.34 -11.56 -13.29
CA LEU A 29 -8.99 -11.42 -11.87
C LEU A 29 -7.74 -12.24 -11.49
N LEU A 30 -7.63 -13.48 -11.98
CA LEU A 30 -6.47 -14.34 -11.73
C LEU A 30 -5.21 -13.78 -12.38
N LYS A 31 -5.31 -13.22 -13.60
CA LYS A 31 -4.19 -12.49 -14.24
C LYS A 31 -3.76 -11.27 -13.44
N ALA A 32 -4.70 -10.49 -12.90
CA ALA A 32 -4.36 -9.34 -12.07
C ALA A 32 -3.60 -9.78 -10.80
N ARG A 33 -4.02 -10.86 -10.15
CA ARG A 33 -3.33 -11.43 -8.98
C ARG A 33 -1.95 -11.99 -9.32
N LEU A 34 -1.82 -12.71 -10.43
CA LEU A 34 -0.53 -13.18 -10.93
C LEU A 34 0.42 -11.99 -11.20
N GLY A 35 -0.08 -10.94 -11.84
CA GLY A 35 0.67 -9.71 -12.07
C GLY A 35 1.19 -9.06 -10.79
N SER A 36 0.37 -9.01 -9.73
CA SER A 36 0.79 -8.52 -8.42
C SER A 36 1.91 -9.36 -7.80
N ILE A 37 1.87 -10.68 -7.93
CA ILE A 37 2.89 -11.58 -7.37
C ILE A 37 4.22 -11.44 -8.13
N LEU A 38 4.15 -11.40 -9.46
CA LEU A 38 5.33 -11.28 -10.30
C LEU A 38 6.03 -9.92 -10.13
N THR A 39 5.27 -8.86 -9.89
CA THR A 39 5.83 -7.53 -9.59
C THR A 39 6.42 -7.43 -8.18
N ASP A 40 6.11 -8.36 -7.26
CA ASP A 40 6.63 -8.36 -5.89
C ASP A 40 8.11 -8.81 -5.81
N SER A 41 8.72 -9.27 -6.90
CA SER A 41 10.13 -9.69 -7.00
C SER A 41 10.96 -8.71 -7.86
N PRO A 42 11.32 -7.51 -7.36
CA PRO A 42 11.98 -6.47 -8.15
C PRO A 42 13.38 -6.85 -8.66
N GLU A 43 14.08 -7.75 -7.97
CA GLU A 43 15.42 -8.21 -8.34
C GLU A 43 15.37 -9.07 -9.62
N ARG A 44 14.19 -9.60 -9.94
CA ARG A 44 13.88 -10.38 -11.13
C ARG A 44 13.16 -9.51 -12.14
N ARG A 45 13.93 -8.65 -12.81
CA ARG A 45 13.43 -7.69 -13.81
C ARG A 45 12.53 -8.34 -14.87
N ASP A 46 12.86 -9.56 -15.30
CA ASP A 46 12.07 -10.36 -16.24
C ASP A 46 10.66 -10.66 -15.71
N LEU A 47 10.55 -11.04 -14.43
CA LEU A 47 9.27 -11.31 -13.78
C LEU A 47 8.50 -10.01 -13.55
N PHE A 48 9.18 -8.94 -13.14
CA PHE A 48 8.56 -7.64 -12.95
C PHE A 48 7.91 -7.12 -14.25
N GLU A 49 8.65 -7.15 -15.36
CA GLU A 49 8.15 -6.71 -16.68
C GLU A 49 6.98 -7.58 -17.16
N ARG A 50 7.04 -8.90 -16.93
CA ARG A 50 5.93 -9.81 -17.23
C ARG A 50 4.71 -9.51 -16.37
N GLY A 51 4.89 -9.26 -15.08
CA GLY A 51 3.80 -8.95 -14.16
C GLY A 51 3.10 -7.65 -14.55
N GLU A 52 3.87 -6.62 -14.89
CA GLU A 52 3.33 -5.37 -15.43
C GLU A 52 2.55 -5.60 -16.75
N ALA A 53 3.11 -6.39 -17.67
CA ALA A 53 2.45 -6.69 -18.94
C ALA A 53 1.08 -7.38 -18.72
N LEU A 54 0.99 -8.31 -17.78
CA LEU A 54 -0.28 -8.96 -17.41
C LEU A 54 -1.30 -7.97 -16.84
N LEU A 55 -0.86 -7.06 -15.97
CA LEU A 55 -1.73 -6.02 -15.42
C LEU A 55 -2.28 -5.10 -16.51
N ARG A 56 -1.43 -4.69 -17.46
CA ARG A 56 -1.85 -3.90 -18.63
C ARG A 56 -2.80 -4.68 -19.54
N GLU A 57 -2.55 -5.97 -19.77
CA GLU A 57 -3.43 -6.82 -20.58
C GLU A 57 -4.86 -6.86 -20.01
N VAL A 58 -5.00 -6.94 -18.68
CA VAL A 58 -6.32 -6.87 -18.02
C VAL A 58 -7.02 -5.52 -18.28
N LEU A 59 -6.26 -4.42 -18.27
CA LEU A 59 -6.78 -3.07 -18.50
C LEU A 59 -7.11 -2.80 -19.97
N ASP A 60 -6.37 -3.40 -20.90
CA ASP A 60 -6.58 -3.24 -22.34
C ASP A 60 -7.68 -4.15 -22.90
N ASN A 61 -8.22 -5.07 -22.09
CA ASN A 61 -9.26 -6.00 -22.50
C ASN A 61 -10.53 -5.24 -23.00
N PRO A 62 -10.98 -5.46 -24.25
CA PRO A 62 -12.19 -4.82 -24.79
C PRO A 62 -13.48 -5.15 -23.99
N GLY A 63 -13.48 -6.27 -23.27
CA GLY A 63 -14.55 -6.71 -22.38
C GLY A 63 -14.46 -6.18 -20.95
N ARG A 64 -13.47 -5.34 -20.59
CA ARG A 64 -13.17 -4.97 -19.20
C ARG A 64 -14.34 -4.37 -18.41
N HIS A 65 -15.26 -3.69 -19.09
CA HIS A 65 -16.48 -3.16 -18.44
C HIS A 65 -17.41 -4.26 -17.91
N ARG A 66 -17.20 -5.51 -18.32
CA ARG A 66 -17.92 -6.71 -17.86
C ARG A 66 -17.12 -7.53 -16.84
N THR A 67 -15.83 -7.21 -16.60
CA THR A 67 -14.91 -8.03 -15.78
C THR A 67 -14.93 -7.74 -14.28
N GLY A 68 -15.96 -7.04 -13.77
CA GLY A 68 -16.18 -6.84 -12.33
C GLY A 68 -14.93 -6.27 -11.62
N ASP A 69 -14.51 -6.96 -10.55
CA ASP A 69 -13.42 -6.53 -9.66
C ASP A 69 -12.00 -6.64 -10.25
N ALA A 70 -11.84 -7.20 -11.46
CA ALA A 70 -10.52 -7.38 -12.08
C ALA A 70 -9.85 -6.05 -12.44
N VAL A 71 -10.61 -5.07 -12.94
CA VAL A 71 -10.08 -3.75 -13.33
C VAL A 71 -9.61 -2.95 -12.12
N PRO A 72 -10.40 -2.82 -11.03
CA PRO A 72 -9.92 -2.16 -9.81
C PRO A 72 -8.64 -2.77 -9.26
N ALA A 73 -8.59 -4.09 -9.17
CA ALA A 73 -7.41 -4.81 -8.69
C ALA A 73 -6.20 -4.55 -9.59
N ALA A 74 -6.35 -4.66 -10.91
CA ALA A 74 -5.26 -4.43 -11.85
C ALA A 74 -4.70 -2.99 -11.78
N ARG A 75 -5.57 -1.97 -11.65
CA ARG A 75 -5.12 -0.58 -11.48
C ARG A 75 -4.36 -0.36 -10.17
N LEU A 76 -4.85 -0.92 -9.06
CA LEU A 76 -4.15 -0.82 -7.76
C LEU A 76 -2.77 -1.46 -7.82
N PHE A 77 -2.69 -2.71 -8.28
CA PHE A 77 -1.41 -3.43 -8.38
C PHE A 77 -0.45 -2.76 -9.36
N LEU A 78 -0.95 -2.23 -10.48
CA LEU A 78 -0.14 -1.49 -11.43
C LEU A 78 0.38 -0.18 -10.82
N ALA A 79 -0.43 0.57 -10.09
CA ALA A 79 0.02 1.79 -9.41
C ALA A 79 1.13 1.51 -8.39
N LEU A 80 1.03 0.39 -7.64
CA LEU A 80 2.08 -0.05 -6.72
C LEU A 80 3.38 -0.38 -7.47
N ALA A 81 3.32 -1.20 -8.52
CA ALA A 81 4.49 -1.54 -9.32
C ALA A 81 5.14 -0.29 -9.97
N LEU A 82 4.32 0.62 -10.49
CA LEU A 82 4.77 1.91 -11.06
C LEU A 82 5.48 2.78 -10.00
N GLY A 83 4.93 2.86 -8.78
CA GLY A 83 5.54 3.58 -7.66
C GLY A 83 6.92 3.04 -7.30
N ARG A 84 7.05 1.71 -7.17
CA ARG A 84 8.32 1.04 -6.85
C ARG A 84 9.38 1.23 -7.93
N SER A 85 8.95 1.26 -9.20
CA SER A 85 9.80 1.57 -10.36
C SER A 85 9.98 3.07 -10.62
N ARG A 86 9.58 3.94 -9.69
CA ARG A 86 9.73 5.41 -9.73
C ARG A 86 9.02 6.10 -10.91
N ARG A 87 8.04 5.46 -11.54
CA ARG A 87 7.18 6.03 -12.59
C ARG A 87 5.93 6.67 -11.97
N LEU A 88 6.17 7.69 -11.14
CA LEU A 88 5.17 8.24 -10.22
C LEU A 88 3.97 8.88 -10.95
N ASP A 89 4.21 9.63 -12.03
CA ASP A 89 3.12 10.27 -12.79
C ASP A 89 2.14 9.24 -13.37
N GLU A 90 2.68 8.17 -13.96
CA GLU A 90 1.85 7.10 -14.51
C GLU A 90 1.10 6.36 -13.39
N ALA A 91 1.73 6.15 -12.23
CA ALA A 91 1.07 5.56 -11.06
C ALA A 91 -0.14 6.41 -10.61
N ARG A 92 0.04 7.74 -10.53
CA ARG A 92 -1.02 8.68 -10.17
C ARG A 92 -2.17 8.65 -11.17
N ASP A 93 -1.86 8.54 -12.47
CA ASP A 93 -2.88 8.41 -13.50
C ASP A 93 -3.73 7.14 -13.34
N GLN A 94 -3.12 6.01 -12.96
CA GLN A 94 -3.88 4.78 -12.68
C GLN A 94 -4.86 4.96 -11.51
N LEU A 95 -4.42 5.62 -10.42
CA LEU A 95 -5.27 5.91 -9.27
C LEU A 95 -6.39 6.90 -9.59
N ARG A 96 -6.10 7.91 -10.43
CA ARG A 96 -7.11 8.85 -10.93
C ARG A 96 -8.17 8.15 -11.77
N LEU A 97 -7.76 7.29 -12.71
CA LEU A 97 -8.69 6.51 -13.53
C LEU A 97 -9.54 5.56 -12.69
N LEU A 98 -8.94 4.91 -11.68
CA LEU A 98 -9.64 4.07 -10.73
C LEU A 98 -10.76 4.84 -10.01
N ARG A 99 -10.47 6.05 -9.51
CA ARG A 99 -11.49 6.91 -8.86
C ARG A 99 -12.61 7.31 -9.80
N LEU A 100 -12.29 7.65 -11.05
CA LEU A 100 -13.29 8.06 -12.04
C LEU A 100 -14.22 6.92 -12.45
N GLU A 101 -13.69 5.71 -12.58
CA GLU A 101 -14.46 4.53 -13.04
C GLU A 101 -15.25 3.85 -11.90
N PHE A 102 -14.84 4.01 -10.63
CA PHE A 102 -15.37 3.26 -9.49
C PHE A 102 -15.88 4.13 -8.33
N SER A 103 -16.36 5.34 -8.59
CA SER A 103 -16.86 6.30 -7.58
C SER A 103 -18.19 5.92 -6.89
N GLY A 104 -18.60 4.65 -6.91
CA GLY A 104 -19.88 4.16 -6.35
C GLY A 104 -19.82 3.85 -4.84
N ILE A 105 -21.00 3.86 -4.20
CA ILE A 105 -21.22 3.82 -2.73
C ILE A 105 -20.75 2.52 -2.01
N GLY A 106 -20.10 1.56 -2.69
CA GLY A 106 -19.74 0.25 -2.12
C GLY A 106 -18.27 0.03 -1.73
N TYR A 107 -17.42 1.04 -1.85
CA TYR A 107 -15.97 0.84 -1.98
C TYR A 107 -15.10 1.52 -0.91
N ALA A 108 -15.61 1.68 0.33
CA ALA A 108 -14.87 2.34 1.42
C ALA A 108 -13.43 1.80 1.63
N VAL A 109 -13.23 0.48 1.49
CA VAL A 109 -11.91 -0.18 1.56
C VAL A 109 -10.98 0.27 0.42
N PHE A 110 -11.52 0.41 -0.79
CA PHE A 110 -10.77 0.90 -1.94
C PHE A 110 -10.43 2.37 -1.77
N ASP A 111 -11.33 3.19 -1.22
CA ASP A 111 -11.05 4.60 -1.01
C ASP A 111 -9.86 4.81 -0.05
N SER A 112 -9.82 4.06 1.06
CA SER A 112 -8.65 4.00 1.96
C SER A 112 -7.38 3.57 1.22
N SER A 113 -7.47 2.52 0.39
CA SER A 113 -6.33 2.00 -0.36
C SER A 113 -5.81 3.02 -1.38
N VAL A 114 -6.70 3.69 -2.13
CA VAL A 114 -6.32 4.71 -3.11
C VAL A 114 -5.66 5.91 -2.41
N LEU A 115 -6.21 6.36 -1.27
CA LEU A 115 -5.62 7.44 -0.49
C LEU A 115 -4.23 7.05 0.03
N GLY A 116 -4.08 5.84 0.60
CA GLY A 116 -2.81 5.36 1.10
C GLY A 116 -1.75 5.23 0.01
N ILE A 117 -2.07 4.65 -1.14
CA ILE A 117 -1.12 4.56 -2.26
C ILE A 117 -0.78 5.97 -2.78
N THR A 118 -1.75 6.87 -2.91
CA THR A 118 -1.48 8.26 -3.32
C THR A 118 -0.52 8.94 -2.35
N ALA A 119 -0.74 8.79 -1.05
CA ALA A 119 0.11 9.33 -0.02
C ALA A 119 1.52 8.73 -0.05
N TRP A 120 1.65 7.42 -0.24
CA TRP A 120 2.95 6.78 -0.41
C TRP A 120 3.68 7.32 -1.65
N LEU A 121 3.00 7.50 -2.78
CA LEU A 121 3.58 8.16 -3.96
C LEU A 121 4.02 9.60 -3.65
N ASP A 122 3.28 10.33 -2.82
CA ASP A 122 3.67 11.66 -2.34
C ASP A 122 4.93 11.64 -1.48
N ALA A 123 5.06 10.70 -0.54
CA ALA A 123 6.29 10.52 0.24
C ALA A 123 7.49 10.19 -0.65
N LEU A 124 7.27 9.36 -1.67
CA LEU A 124 8.26 9.00 -2.68
C LEU A 124 8.69 10.20 -3.55
N ASP A 125 7.81 11.17 -3.75
CA ASP A 125 8.00 12.37 -4.59
C ASP A 125 8.52 13.58 -3.78
N GLY A 126 8.78 13.42 -2.47
CA GLY A 126 9.19 14.51 -1.59
C GLY A 126 8.05 15.43 -1.14
N ARG A 127 6.79 15.09 -1.47
CA ARG A 127 5.59 15.86 -1.12
C ARG A 127 5.08 15.44 0.25
N HIS A 128 5.92 15.64 1.27
CA HIS A 128 5.70 15.05 2.59
C HIS A 128 4.45 15.58 3.33
N ALA A 129 3.92 16.77 3.01
CA ALA A 129 2.71 17.30 3.65
C ALA A 129 1.50 16.59 3.10
N GLU A 130 1.42 16.55 1.78
CA GLU A 130 0.37 15.89 1.02
C GLU A 130 0.34 14.41 1.38
N SER A 131 1.51 13.78 1.48
CA SER A 131 1.65 12.43 2.00
C SER A 131 1.11 12.28 3.41
N LEU A 132 1.49 13.17 4.34
CA LEU A 132 1.06 13.07 5.73
C LEU A 132 -0.46 13.22 5.84
N THR A 133 -1.03 14.26 5.24
CA THR A 133 -2.47 14.50 5.23
C THR A 133 -3.22 13.32 4.63
N GLY A 134 -2.79 12.83 3.45
CA GLY A 134 -3.42 11.71 2.77
C GLY A 134 -3.29 10.38 3.53
N ALA A 135 -2.13 10.11 4.14
CA ALA A 135 -1.91 8.89 4.91
C ALA A 135 -2.70 8.87 6.22
N CYS A 136 -2.82 10.03 6.91
CA CYS A 136 -3.68 10.17 8.09
C CYS A 136 -5.16 9.93 7.74
N GLU A 137 -5.62 10.46 6.60
CA GLU A 137 -6.99 10.21 6.12
C GLU A 137 -7.20 8.73 5.75
N ALA A 138 -6.24 8.11 5.05
CA ALA A 138 -6.27 6.69 4.73
C ALA A 138 -6.32 5.84 6.01
N PHE A 139 -5.48 6.13 6.99
CA PHE A 139 -5.49 5.46 8.29
C PHE A 139 -6.85 5.56 8.97
N ALA A 140 -7.44 6.77 9.04
CA ALA A 140 -8.75 6.97 9.64
C ALA A 140 -9.85 6.13 8.94
N LYS A 141 -9.80 6.02 7.61
CA LYS A 141 -10.74 5.19 6.83
C LYS A 141 -10.49 3.69 6.99
N ALA A 142 -9.26 3.25 7.22
CA ALA A 142 -8.94 1.86 7.51
C ALA A 142 -9.46 1.38 8.87
N LEU A 143 -9.75 2.30 9.80
CA LEU A 143 -10.38 1.97 11.08
C LEU A 143 -11.88 1.66 10.98
N ASP A 144 -12.52 1.94 9.84
CA ASP A 144 -13.92 1.57 9.61
C ASP A 144 -14.12 0.05 9.81
N PRO A 145 -15.22 -0.40 10.48
CA PRO A 145 -15.43 -1.82 10.77
C PRO A 145 -15.38 -2.72 9.54
N LEU A 146 -15.89 -2.28 8.38
CA LEU A 146 -15.85 -3.07 7.16
C LEU A 146 -14.42 -3.14 6.61
N SER A 147 -13.68 -2.04 6.65
CA SER A 147 -12.24 -2.02 6.29
C SER A 147 -11.42 -2.97 7.15
N ARG A 148 -11.65 -3.00 8.46
CA ARG A 148 -10.95 -3.91 9.39
C ARG A 148 -11.28 -5.38 9.17
N ILE A 149 -12.46 -5.70 8.62
CA ILE A 149 -12.83 -7.08 8.25
C ILE A 149 -12.17 -7.48 6.92
N VAL A 150 -12.22 -6.59 5.92
CA VAL A 150 -11.80 -6.93 4.55
C VAL A 150 -10.28 -6.87 4.38
N ALA A 151 -9.63 -5.87 4.96
CA ALA A 151 -8.20 -5.60 4.78
C ALA A 151 -7.55 -5.15 6.09
N PRO A 152 -7.53 -6.00 7.14
CA PRO A 152 -7.07 -5.61 8.48
C PRO A 152 -5.64 -5.07 8.53
N HIS A 153 -4.75 -5.60 7.68
CA HIS A 153 -3.35 -5.16 7.59
C HIS A 153 -3.19 -3.70 7.10
N MET A 154 -4.19 -3.12 6.43
CA MET A 154 -4.08 -1.75 5.89
C MET A 154 -3.94 -0.69 6.98
N VAL A 155 -4.39 -0.96 8.19
CA VAL A 155 -4.17 -0.11 9.37
C VAL A 155 -2.67 0.10 9.59
N ALA A 156 -1.91 -1.01 9.64
CA ALA A 156 -0.46 -0.98 9.79
C ALA A 156 0.24 -0.30 8.61
N VAL A 157 -0.17 -0.63 7.37
CA VAL A 157 0.44 -0.05 6.16
C VAL A 157 0.27 1.47 6.13
N HIS A 158 -0.94 1.98 6.41
CA HIS A 158 -1.18 3.42 6.41
C HIS A 158 -0.41 4.13 7.54
N LEU A 159 -0.33 3.55 8.74
CA LEU A 159 0.49 4.10 9.82
C LEU A 159 1.99 4.14 9.47
N ALA A 160 2.51 3.12 8.79
CA ALA A 160 3.89 3.12 8.34
C ALA A 160 4.16 4.21 7.28
N ILE A 161 3.19 4.51 6.41
CA ILE A 161 3.27 5.64 5.47
C ILE A 161 3.22 6.98 6.23
N VAL A 162 2.37 7.11 7.26
CA VAL A 162 2.35 8.29 8.15
C VAL A 162 3.73 8.49 8.79
N ALA A 163 4.31 7.44 9.36
CA ALA A 163 5.64 7.49 9.96
C ALA A 163 6.71 7.89 8.93
N MET A 164 6.67 7.32 7.73
CA MET A 164 7.58 7.70 6.63
C MET A 164 7.48 9.21 6.30
N ALA A 165 6.26 9.74 6.20
CA ALA A 165 6.01 11.13 5.90
C ALA A 165 6.44 12.08 7.04
N LEU A 166 6.17 11.71 8.30
CA LEU A 166 6.55 12.48 9.48
C LEU A 166 8.06 12.55 9.70
N ALA A 167 8.76 11.45 9.45
CA ALA A 167 10.21 11.39 9.59
C ALA A 167 10.96 12.12 8.45
N SER A 168 10.23 12.62 7.44
CA SER A 168 10.80 13.40 6.35
C SER A 168 10.73 14.90 6.68
N ASP A 169 11.88 15.58 6.71
CA ASP A 169 12.05 17.01 6.99
C ASP A 169 11.68 17.47 8.42
N ASP A 170 12.44 17.05 9.44
CA ASP A 170 12.36 17.69 10.77
C ASP A 170 13.63 17.60 11.64
N ASP A 171 13.80 18.60 12.52
CA ASP A 171 14.86 18.78 13.52
C ASP A 171 14.68 17.88 14.78
N GLY A 172 13.90 16.79 14.67
CA GLY A 172 13.84 15.68 15.65
C GLY A 172 12.51 15.46 16.40
N GLY A 173 11.56 16.42 16.39
CA GLY A 173 10.29 16.29 17.12
C GLY A 173 9.31 15.32 16.45
N ARG A 174 9.07 15.49 15.15
CA ARG A 174 8.25 14.62 14.30
C ARG A 174 8.83 13.24 14.17
N ALA A 175 10.15 13.11 14.12
CA ALA A 175 10.83 11.82 14.01
C ALA A 175 10.59 10.94 15.25
N HIS A 176 10.48 11.53 16.45
CA HIS A 176 10.11 10.78 17.65
C HIS A 176 8.69 10.19 17.56
N ASP A 177 7.72 10.97 17.11
CA ASP A 177 6.35 10.47 16.93
C ASP A 177 6.23 9.50 15.75
N ALA A 178 7.02 9.69 14.68
CA ALA A 178 7.12 8.75 13.59
C ALA A 178 7.58 7.37 14.08
N ALA A 179 8.64 7.30 14.89
CA ALA A 179 9.11 6.04 15.47
C ALA A 179 8.07 5.39 16.39
N ARG A 180 7.32 6.18 17.16
CA ARG A 180 6.22 5.68 18.00
C ARG A 180 5.09 5.09 17.14
N LEU A 181 4.67 5.80 16.09
CA LEU A 181 3.62 5.33 15.17
C LEU A 181 4.05 4.10 14.38
N LEU A 182 5.34 3.97 14.06
CA LEU A 182 5.89 2.79 13.40
C LEU A 182 5.79 1.54 14.29
N ALA A 183 6.01 1.68 15.60
CA ALA A 183 5.81 0.59 16.54
C ALA A 183 4.33 0.18 16.67
N VAL A 184 3.41 1.14 16.63
CA VAL A 184 1.96 0.84 16.58
C VAL A 184 1.63 0.10 15.29
N ALA A 185 2.16 0.53 14.15
CA ALA A 185 1.97 -0.15 12.87
C ALA A 185 2.39 -1.62 12.94
N ASP A 186 3.59 -1.90 13.48
CA ASP A 186 4.10 -3.26 13.61
C ASP A 186 3.26 -4.10 14.59
N GLY A 187 2.71 -3.49 15.64
CA GLY A 187 1.80 -4.14 16.59
C GLY A 187 0.41 -4.47 16.04
N GLU A 188 -0.05 -3.74 15.02
CA GLU A 188 -1.38 -3.90 14.40
C GLU A 188 -1.38 -4.87 13.22
N LEU A 189 -0.24 -5.47 12.88
CA LEU A 189 -0.17 -6.51 11.87
C LEU A 189 -0.92 -7.77 12.33
N PRO A 190 -1.86 -8.31 11.52
CA PRO A 190 -2.58 -9.52 11.86
C PRO A 190 -1.63 -10.71 12.09
N ALA A 191 -1.97 -11.57 13.05
CA ALA A 191 -1.18 -12.78 13.31
C ALA A 191 -1.03 -13.64 12.04
N GLY A 192 0.21 -13.93 11.65
CA GLY A 192 0.52 -14.70 10.45
C GLY A 192 0.49 -13.89 9.14
N HIS A 193 0.30 -12.56 9.21
CA HIS A 193 0.46 -11.68 8.06
C HIS A 193 1.87 -11.81 7.48
N PHE A 194 1.96 -11.91 6.16
CA PHE A 194 3.23 -11.93 5.45
C PHE A 194 3.35 -10.64 4.66
N ALA A 195 4.32 -9.80 5.04
CA ALA A 195 4.52 -8.52 4.38
C ALA A 195 5.04 -8.70 2.95
N ASN A 196 4.31 -8.16 1.97
CA ASN A 196 4.79 -8.10 0.58
C ASN A 196 5.96 -7.11 0.46
N THR A 197 6.61 -7.08 -0.69
CA THR A 197 7.83 -6.27 -0.87
C THR A 197 7.56 -4.78 -0.70
N MET A 198 6.42 -4.27 -1.15
CA MET A 198 6.03 -2.88 -0.95
C MET A 198 5.85 -2.52 0.53
N GLU A 199 5.17 -3.38 1.30
CA GLU A 199 4.98 -3.17 2.74
C GLU A 199 6.31 -3.14 3.49
N ARG A 200 7.25 -4.02 3.12
CA ARG A 200 8.62 -4.03 3.68
C ARG A 200 9.37 -2.76 3.32
N GLU A 201 9.34 -2.34 2.05
CA GLU A 201 9.98 -1.09 1.59
C GLU A 201 9.41 0.15 2.30
N ILE A 202 8.09 0.18 2.56
CA ILE A 202 7.47 1.25 3.33
C ILE A 202 8.00 1.26 4.76
N ARG A 203 7.99 0.09 5.41
CA ARG A 203 8.40 -0.06 6.80
C ARG A 203 9.88 0.25 7.00
N GLU A 204 10.74 -0.26 6.13
CA GLU A 204 12.19 -0.01 6.11
C GLU A 204 12.47 1.46 5.84
N GLY A 205 11.83 2.05 4.82
CA GLY A 205 12.01 3.46 4.50
C GLY A 205 11.52 4.41 5.59
N ALA A 206 10.51 4.04 6.38
CA ALA A 206 10.09 4.82 7.55
C ALA A 206 11.15 4.76 8.67
N GLU A 207 11.67 3.57 8.96
CA GLU A 207 12.72 3.39 9.98
C GLU A 207 14.02 4.08 9.59
N GLU A 208 14.48 3.95 8.35
CA GLU A 208 15.68 4.61 7.86
C GLU A 208 15.61 6.12 8.06
N ARG A 209 14.47 6.75 7.75
CA ARG A 209 14.24 8.18 7.97
C ARG A 209 14.24 8.54 9.46
N CYS A 210 13.57 7.73 10.29
CA CYS A 210 13.56 7.96 11.73
C CYS A 210 14.97 7.87 12.33
N ARG A 211 15.75 6.84 11.95
CA ARG A 211 17.14 6.66 12.41
C ARG A 211 18.05 7.75 11.88
N ALA A 212 17.88 8.20 10.64
CA ALA A 212 18.64 9.31 10.08
C ALA A 212 18.41 10.61 10.87
N ALA A 213 17.18 10.88 11.31
CA ALA A 213 16.83 12.08 12.07
C ALA A 213 17.21 12.00 13.55
N LEU A 214 17.10 10.83 14.19
CA LEU A 214 17.24 10.66 15.64
C LEU A 214 18.57 10.03 16.09
N GLY A 215 19.22 9.27 15.20
CA GLY A 215 20.19 8.25 15.60
C GLY A 215 19.55 7.03 16.27
N ASP A 216 20.34 5.96 16.45
CA ASP A 216 19.83 4.66 16.89
C ASP A 216 19.23 4.68 18.30
N GLY A 217 19.94 5.23 19.28
CA GLY A 217 19.48 5.21 20.68
C GLY A 217 18.13 5.91 20.90
N PRO A 218 17.97 7.17 20.45
CA PRO A 218 16.70 7.88 20.57
C PRO A 218 15.58 7.27 19.72
N TYR A 219 15.90 6.67 18.56
CA TYR A 219 14.95 5.88 17.77
C TYR A 219 14.42 4.68 18.57
N GLU A 220 15.30 3.82 19.09
CA GLU A 220 14.89 2.62 19.85
C GLU A 220 14.03 2.98 21.07
N ALA A 221 14.40 4.06 21.77
CA ALA A 221 13.64 4.53 22.92
C ALA A 221 12.24 5.06 22.54
N ALA A 222 12.11 5.71 21.38
CA ALA A 222 10.83 6.20 20.89
C ALA A 222 9.96 5.06 20.37
N TYR A 223 10.53 4.15 19.59
CA TYR A 223 9.88 2.95 19.09
C TYR A 223 9.34 2.09 20.25
N ALA A 224 10.15 1.83 21.28
CA ALA A 224 9.72 1.08 22.45
C ALA A 224 8.53 1.74 23.19
N LYS A 225 8.48 3.08 23.27
CA LYS A 225 7.33 3.81 23.83
C LYS A 225 6.07 3.67 22.98
N GLY A 226 6.23 3.56 21.66
CA GLY A 226 5.12 3.36 20.73
C GLY A 226 4.38 2.03 20.95
N GLY A 227 5.08 0.98 21.39
CA GLY A 227 4.47 -0.33 21.68
C GLY A 227 3.43 -0.33 22.82
N GLY A 228 3.32 0.77 23.58
CA GLY A 228 2.28 0.95 24.60
C GLY A 228 1.10 1.81 24.14
N LEU A 229 1.10 2.34 22.91
CA LEU A 229 0.06 3.23 22.44
C LEU A 229 -1.13 2.47 21.85
N SER A 230 -2.33 3.01 22.05
CA SER A 230 -3.54 2.52 21.38
C SER A 230 -3.70 3.09 19.97
N LEU A 231 -4.61 2.49 19.18
CA LEU A 231 -5.03 3.05 17.89
C LEU A 231 -5.67 4.44 18.03
N GLU A 232 -6.41 4.71 19.11
CA GLU A 232 -6.96 6.04 19.35
C GLU A 232 -5.87 7.08 19.61
N GLU A 233 -4.84 6.72 20.37
CA GLU A 233 -3.68 7.59 20.61
C GLU A 233 -2.88 7.83 19.32
N ALA A 234 -2.72 6.80 18.49
CA ALA A 234 -2.13 6.94 17.16
C ALA A 234 -2.94 7.88 16.24
N ALA A 235 -4.28 7.78 16.26
CA ALA A 235 -5.17 8.67 15.53
C ALA A 235 -5.06 10.12 16.02
N ALA A 236 -4.94 10.34 17.33
CA ALA A 236 -4.75 11.66 17.90
C ALA A 236 -3.41 12.28 17.45
N LEU A 237 -2.32 11.50 17.41
CA LEU A 237 -1.03 11.94 16.88
C LEU A 237 -1.12 12.31 15.39
N CYS A 238 -1.78 11.47 14.58
CA CYS A 238 -2.03 11.74 13.17
C CYS A 238 -2.77 13.06 12.95
N ALA A 239 -3.84 13.30 13.72
CA ALA A 239 -4.65 14.52 13.63
C ALA A 239 -3.88 15.77 14.05
N ALA A 240 -3.05 15.69 15.10
CA ALA A 240 -2.23 16.80 15.56
C ALA A 240 -1.24 17.25 14.48
N TRP A 241 -0.57 16.31 13.82
CA TRP A 241 0.40 16.63 12.80
C TRP A 241 -0.21 17.06 11.47
N ALA A 242 -1.38 16.51 11.09
CA ALA A 242 -2.09 16.94 9.88
C ALA A 242 -2.62 18.39 9.96
N GLN A 243 -2.82 18.92 11.18
CA GLN A 243 -3.33 20.28 11.41
C GLN A 243 -2.23 21.32 11.69
N THR A 244 -0.98 20.88 11.87
CA THR A 244 0.13 21.78 12.17
C THR A 244 0.54 22.54 10.89
N PRO A 245 0.44 23.88 10.85
CA PRO A 245 0.88 24.66 9.70
C PRO A 245 2.37 24.42 9.43
N ARG A 246 2.73 24.30 8.14
CA ARG A 246 4.12 24.28 7.70
C ARG A 246 4.73 25.67 7.71
#